data_AF-A0A377M303-F1
#
_entry.id   AF-A0A377M303-F1
#
_cell.length_a   1.000
_cell.length_b   1.000
_cell.length_c   1.000
_cell.angle_alpha   90.00
_cell.angle_beta   90.00
_cell.angle_gamma   90.00
#
_symmetry.space_group_name_H-M   'P 1'
#
loop_
_entity.id
_entity.type
_entity.pdbx_description
1 polymer ?
#
loop_
_entity_poly.entity_id
_entity_poly.type
_entity_poly.pdbx_seq_one_letter_code
_entity_poly.pdbx_strand_id
1 'polypeptide(L)' 'MQPDVIVIAQMSRRLYPADDAAIKEAFLRRDPVTRNIPAVRNNQIIVVPAMSLNPSLRNVDAVELISDRLASFQGE' A
#
# COMPACT_ATOMS: atom_id res chain seq x y z
N MET A 1 -7.55 -2.43 -14.84
CA MET A 1 -6.33 -3.18 -14.43
C MET A 1 -6.66 -3.98 -13.19
N GLN A 2 -6.10 -5.18 -13.04
CA GLN A 2 -6.26 -6.04 -11.85
C GLN A 2 -4.86 -6.19 -11.23
N PRO A 3 -4.49 -5.36 -10.24
CA PRO A 3 -3.17 -5.47 -9.61
C PRO A 3 -3.09 -6.70 -8.71
N ASP A 4 -1.90 -7.30 -8.65
CA ASP A 4 -1.58 -8.37 -7.70
C ASP A 4 -1.29 -7.80 -6.30
N VAL A 5 -0.75 -6.58 -6.22
CA VAL A 5 -0.44 -5.90 -4.95
C VAL A 5 -0.76 -4.42 -5.06
N ILE A 6 -1.25 -3.83 -3.97
CA ILE A 6 -1.49 -2.39 -3.85
C ILE A 6 -0.52 -1.79 -2.84
N VAL A 7 0.26 -0.79 -3.27
CA VAL A 7 1.16 -0.04 -2.38
C VAL A 7 0.52 1.27 -1.98
N ILE A 8 0.40 1.52 -0.67
CA ILE A 8 -0.17 2.75 -0.09
C ILE A 8 0.94 3.58 0.53
N ALA A 9 1.06 4.83 0.10
CA ALA A 9 1.95 5.81 0.75
C ALA A 9 1.31 6.33 2.05
N GLN A 10 2.05 6.21 3.15
CA GLN A 10 1.73 6.79 4.46
C GLN A 10 2.41 8.14 4.64
N MET A 11 1.63 9.16 5.00
CA MET A 11 2.13 10.52 5.20
C MET A 11 2.16 10.87 6.70
N SER A 12 3.30 11.35 7.19
CA SER A 12 3.45 11.79 8.58
C SER A 12 2.73 13.11 8.86
N ARG A 13 2.68 14.00 7.86
CA ARG A 13 1.86 15.22 7.88
C ARG A 13 0.67 15.03 6.95
N ARG A 14 -0.53 15.19 7.51
CA ARG A 14 -1.81 14.97 6.82
C ARG A 14 -2.47 16.31 6.57
N LEU A 15 -2.85 16.58 5.34
CA LEU A 15 -3.59 17.77 4.91
C LEU A 15 -5.07 17.42 4.66
N TYR A 16 -5.34 16.20 4.20
CA TYR A 16 -6.67 15.70 3.90
C TYR A 16 -6.96 14.38 4.61
N PRO A 17 -8.24 14.02 4.83
CA PRO A 17 -8.60 12.73 5.42
C PRO A 17 -7.98 11.54 4.67
N ALA A 18 -7.96 11.61 3.34
CA ALA A 18 -7.38 10.57 2.50
C ALA A 18 -5.85 10.49 2.57
N ASP A 19 -5.14 11.34 3.32
CA ASP A 19 -3.69 11.17 3.56
C ASP A 19 -3.39 10.09 4.61
N ASP A 20 -4.40 9.69 5.38
CA ASP A 20 -4.29 8.55 6.29
C ASP A 20 -4.37 7.22 5.52
N ALA A 21 -3.33 6.39 5.66
CA ALA A 21 -3.29 5.06 5.07
C ALA A 21 -4.48 4.20 5.51
N ALA A 22 -4.92 4.30 6.78
CA ALA A 22 -6.05 3.55 7.30
C ALA A 22 -7.37 3.93 6.59
N ILE A 23 -7.54 5.20 6.24
CA ILE A 23 -8.71 5.67 5.49
C ILE A 23 -8.67 5.15 4.06
N LYS A 24 -7.48 5.12 3.42
CA LYS A 24 -7.31 4.52 2.08
C LYS A 24 -7.61 3.02 2.08
N GLU A 25 -7.11 2.28 3.06
CA GLU A 25 -7.42 0.85 3.22
C GLU A 25 -8.92 0.61 3.42
N ALA A 26 -9.55 1.39 4.31
CA ALA A 26 -10.98 1.28 4.56
C ALA A 26 -11.80 1.61 3.31
N PHE A 27 -11.37 2.59 2.52
CA PHE A 27 -11.98 2.91 1.23
C PHE A 27 -11.91 1.71 0.28
N LEU A 28 -10.72 1.14 0.08
CA LEU A 28 -10.52 -0.03 -0.80
C LEU A 28 -11.44 -1.20 -0.42
N ARG A 29 -11.62 -1.44 0.88
CA ARG A 29 -12.46 -2.54 1.39
C ARG A 29 -13.97 -2.28 1.27
N ARG A 30 -14.41 -1.01 1.28
CA ARG A 30 -15.83 -0.64 1.33
C ARG A 30 -16.41 -0.24 -0.03
N ASP A 31 -15.59 0.35 -0.90
CA ASP A 31 -16.04 0.85 -2.19
C ASP A 31 -16.46 -0.31 -3.13
N PRO A 32 -17.62 -0.21 -3.81
CA PRO A 32 -18.22 -1.31 -4.55
C PRO A 32 -17.37 -1.79 -5.74
N VAL A 33 -16.48 -0.94 -6.25
CA VAL A 33 -15.61 -1.26 -7.39
C VAL A 33 -14.31 -1.88 -6.89
N THR A 34 -13.65 -1.23 -5.94
CA THR A 34 -12.30 -1.63 -5.49
C THR A 34 -12.30 -2.86 -4.59
N ARG A 35 -13.37 -3.12 -3.82
CA ARG A 35 -13.45 -4.31 -2.94
C ARG A 35 -13.35 -5.65 -3.66
N ASN A 36 -13.64 -5.67 -4.96
CA ASN A 36 -13.60 -6.87 -5.80
C ASN A 36 -12.20 -7.10 -6.42
N ILE A 37 -11.26 -6.18 -6.27
CA ILE A 37 -9.90 -6.35 -6.76
C ILE A 37 -9.22 -7.50 -5.99
N PRO A 38 -8.57 -8.47 -6.66
CA PRO A 38 -7.92 -9.61 -5.99
C PRO A 38 -6.97 -9.18 -4.86
N ALA A 39 -6.09 -8.20 -5.11
CA ALA A 39 -5.18 -7.67 -4.09
C ALA A 39 -5.91 -7.14 -2.83
N VAL A 40 -7.08 -6.53 -2.98
CA VAL A 40 -7.87 -6.05 -1.84
C VAL A 40 -8.50 -7.21 -1.08
N ARG A 41 -9.05 -8.19 -1.80
CA ARG A 41 -9.68 -9.39 -1.20
C ARG A 41 -8.68 -10.25 -0.43
N ASN A 42 -7.47 -10.39 -0.97
CA ASN A 42 -6.41 -11.19 -0.38
C ASN A 42 -5.56 -10.40 0.64
N ASN A 43 -5.95 -9.16 0.96
CA ASN A 43 -5.21 -8.27 1.85
C ASN A 43 -3.73 -8.07 1.44
N GLN A 44 -3.45 -8.12 0.12
CA GLN A 44 -2.15 -7.87 -0.49
C GLN A 44 -1.92 -6.36 -0.65
N ILE A 45 -1.93 -5.66 0.49
CA ILE A 45 -1.76 -4.22 0.59
C ILE A 45 -0.50 -3.94 1.41
N ILE A 46 0.43 -3.18 0.83
CA ILE A 46 1.70 -2.81 1.46
C ILE A 46 1.68 -1.32 1.76
N VAL A 47 1.86 -0.94 3.02
CA VAL A 47 1.98 0.47 3.41
C VAL A 47 3.46 0.84 3.52
N VAL A 48 3.88 1.91 2.85
CA VAL A 48 5.25 2.41 2.87
C VAL A 48 5.30 3.90 3.21
N PRO A 49 6.39 4.42 3.81
CA PRO A 49 6.54 5.86 4.03
C PRO A 49 6.50 6.65 2.71
N ALA A 50 5.69 7.70 2.62
CA ALA A 50 5.57 8.46 1.36
C ALA A 50 6.90 9.06 0.89
N MET A 51 7.78 9.44 1.82
CA MET A 51 9.09 10.01 1.49
C MET A 51 10.03 9.00 0.83
N SER A 52 9.88 7.69 1.06
CA SER A 52 10.73 6.66 0.45
C SER A 52 10.35 6.39 -1.01
N LEU A 53 9.24 6.95 -1.49
CA LEU A 53 8.83 6.92 -2.89
C LEU A 53 9.34 8.12 -3.71
N ASN A 54 9.94 9.13 -3.05
CA ASN A 54 10.57 10.25 -3.73
C ASN A 54 11.99 9.88 -4.18
N PRO A 55 12.49 10.40 -5.32
CA PRO A 55 13.86 10.16 -5.76
C PRO A 55 14.88 10.54 -4.68
N SER A 56 15.50 9.53 -4.06
CA SER A 56 16.43 9.69 -2.95
C SER A 56 17.11 8.37 -2.57
N LEU A 57 18.10 8.40 -1.68
CA LEU A 57 18.67 7.17 -1.12
C LEU A 57 17.64 6.30 -0.37
N ARG A 58 16.54 6.90 0.10
CA ARG A 58 15.47 6.18 0.81
C ARG A 58 14.64 5.27 -0.09
N ASN A 59 14.84 5.31 -1.41
CA ASN A 59 14.22 4.34 -2.30
C ASN A 59 14.67 2.90 -1.98
N VAL A 60 15.88 2.73 -1.43
CA VAL A 60 16.37 1.42 -0.99
C VAL A 60 15.48 0.87 0.13
N ASP A 61 15.18 1.67 1.16
CA ASP A 61 14.28 1.27 2.26
C ASP A 61 12.88 0.85 1.76
N ALA A 62 12.37 1.54 0.72
CA ALA A 62 11.08 1.18 0.11
C ALA A 62 11.14 -0.18 -0.58
N VAL A 63 12.21 -0.43 -1.35
CA VAL A 63 12.40 -1.68 -2.09
C VAL A 63 12.56 -2.84 -1.12
N GLU A 64 13.34 -2.69 -0.06
CA GLU A 64 13.51 -3.70 0.98
C GLU A 64 12.17 -4.04 1.64
N LEU A 65 11.45 -3.03 2.13
CA LEU A 65 10.14 -3.24 2.79
C LEU A 65 9.11 -3.89 1.86
N ILE A 66 9.05 -3.47 0.60
CA ILE A 66 8.15 -4.09 -0.38
C ILE A 66 8.55 -5.54 -0.64
N SER A 67 9.85 -5.81 -0.80
CA SER A 67 10.37 -7.16 -1.06
C SER A 67 10.05 -8.11 0.10
N ASP A 68 10.25 -7.68 1.34
CA ASP A 68 9.94 -8.47 2.55
C ASP A 68 8.45 -8.82 2.62
N ARG A 69 7.58 -7.85 2.30
CA ARG A 69 6.13 -8.08 2.27
C ARG A 69 5.71 -9.00 1.14
N LEU A 70 6.27 -8.83 -0.05
CA LEU A 70 6.02 -9.73 -1.17
C LEU A 70 6.42 -11.17 -0.84
N ALA A 71 7.56 -11.36 -0.17
CA ALA A 71 8.01 -12.67 0.29
C ALA A 71 7.02 -13.30 1.28
N SER A 72 6.43 -12.52 2.20
CA SER A 72 5.42 -13.04 3.13
C SER A 72 4.16 -13.56 2.44
N PHE A 73 3.73 -12.94 1.33
CA PHE A 73 2.55 -13.39 0.59
C PHE A 73 2.75 -14.69 -0.19
N GLN A 74 4.00 -15.11 -0.43
CA GLN A 74 4.31 -16.36 -1.14
C GLN A 74 4.42 -17.56 -0.18
N GLY A 75 4.54 -17.30 1.13
CA GLY A 75 4.64 -18.32 2.17
C GLY A 75 3.31 -18.65 2.86
N GLU A 76 2.23 -17.95 2.51
CA GLU A 76 0.83 -18.19 2.96
C GLU A 76 0.06 -19.02 1.92
#